data_AF-A0A946CFZ7-F1
#
_entry.id   AF-A0A946CFZ7-F1
#
_cell.length_a   1.000
_cell.length_b   1.000
_cell.length_c   1.000
_cell.angle_alpha   90.00
_cell.angle_beta   90.00
_cell.angle_gamma   90.00
#
_symmetry.space_group_name_H-M   'P 1'
#
loop_
_entity.id
_entity.type
_entity.pdbx_description
1 polymer ?
#
loop_
_entity_poly.entity_id
_entity_poly.type
_entity_poly.pdbx_seq_one_letter_code
_entity_poly.pdbx_strand_id
1 'polypeptide(L)'
;MSDSFEEATDELEEITRRLEDEPSSLAKLLEDFERGQALLSYCQKTLKSARKRLNMIEAKLQKEENYEDSDESSDQSSDTLDDDVRLF
;
A
#
# COMPACT_ATOMS: atom_id res chain seq x y z
N MET A 1 -5.89 -23.68 6.81
CA MET A 1 -4.81 -23.16 7.67
C MET A 1 -4.35 -21.87 7.03
N SER A 2 -4.08 -20.84 7.83
CA SER A 2 -3.62 -19.55 7.32
C SER A 2 -2.13 -19.65 7.03
N ASP A 3 -1.80 -20.09 5.83
CA ASP A 3 -0.43 -20.12 5.33
C ASP A 3 0.08 -18.67 5.27
N SER A 4 1.18 -18.37 5.94
CA SER A 4 1.80 -17.04 5.92
C SER A 4 2.31 -16.67 4.52
N PHE A 5 2.65 -15.41 4.28
CA PHE A 5 3.21 -15.00 2.99
C PHE A 5 4.52 -15.74 2.71
N GLU A 6 5.35 -15.87 3.74
CA GLU A 6 6.64 -16.52 3.74
C GLU A 6 6.51 -18.02 3.46
N GLU A 7 5.59 -18.72 4.13
CA GLU A 7 5.31 -20.14 3.85
C GLU A 7 4.79 -20.34 2.41
N ALA A 8 3.93 -19.43 1.93
CA ALA A 8 3.42 -19.52 0.57
C ALA A 8 4.52 -19.28 -0.49
N THR A 9 5.52 -18.44 -0.19
CA THR A 9 6.68 -18.26 -1.07
C THR A 9 7.61 -19.47 -1.04
N ASP A 10 7.87 -20.04 0.13
CA ASP A 10 8.72 -21.23 0.27
C ASP A 10 8.12 -22.42 -0.50
N GLU A 11 6.80 -22.64 -0.37
CA GLU A 11 6.11 -23.70 -1.11
C GLU A 11 6.12 -23.46 -2.63
N LEU A 12 6.02 -22.20 -3.07
CA LEU A 12 6.11 -21.85 -4.49
C LEU A 12 7.51 -22.14 -5.07
N GLU A 13 8.57 -21.91 -4.29
CA GLU A 13 9.93 -22.30 -4.67
C GLU A 13 10.06 -23.83 -4.79
N GLU A 14 9.48 -24.59 -3.85
CA GLU A 14 9.48 -26.04 -3.92
C GLU A 14 8.72 -26.57 -5.14
N ILE A 15 7.56 -26.00 -5.46
CA ILE A 15 6.80 -26.32 -6.68
C ILE A 15 7.64 -26.02 -7.92
N THR A 16 8.30 -24.86 -7.95
CA THR A 16 9.15 -24.48 -9.09
C THR A 16 10.26 -25.50 -9.31
N ARG A 17 10.93 -25.96 -8.23
CA ARG A 17 11.94 -27.04 -8.32
C ARG A 17 11.34 -28.34 -8.86
N ARG A 18 10.16 -28.75 -8.38
CA ARG A 18 9.49 -29.96 -8.88
C ARG A 18 9.09 -29.88 -10.35
N LEU A 19 8.73 -28.68 -10.82
CA LEU A 19 8.38 -28.43 -12.23
C LEU A 19 9.60 -28.37 -13.16
N GLU A 20 10.76 -27.96 -12.63
CA GLU A 20 12.04 -27.97 -13.34
C GLU A 20 12.60 -29.38 -13.50
N ASP A 21 12.32 -30.26 -12.53
CA ASP A 21 12.61 -31.68 -12.60
C ASP A 21 11.63 -32.43 -13.54
N GLU A 22 11.98 -33.65 -13.96
CA GLU A 22 11.10 -34.47 -14.79
C GLU A 22 9.87 -34.96 -13.98
N PRO A 23 8.64 -34.53 -14.33
CA PRO A 23 7.47 -34.89 -13.56
C PRO A 23 7.15 -36.38 -13.72
N SER A 24 6.93 -37.07 -12.60
CA SER A 24 6.59 -38.51 -12.58
C SER A 24 5.30 -38.87 -13.36
N SER A 25 4.39 -37.89 -13.56
CA SER A 25 3.19 -38.06 -14.39
C SER A 25 2.59 -36.70 -14.80
N LEU A 26 1.76 -36.71 -15.85
CA LEU A 26 0.97 -35.53 -16.26
C LEU A 26 0.03 -35.05 -15.14
N ALA A 27 -0.57 -35.96 -14.38
CA ALA A 27 -1.46 -35.60 -13.27
C ALA A 27 -0.71 -34.81 -12.19
N LYS A 28 0.53 -35.22 -11.87
CA LYS A 28 1.40 -34.51 -10.94
C LYS A 28 1.81 -33.13 -11.46
N LEU A 29 2.13 -33.04 -12.75
CA LEU A 29 2.43 -31.76 -13.40
C LEU A 29 1.25 -30.78 -13.28
N LEU A 30 0.03 -31.24 -13.52
CA LEU A 30 -1.17 -30.40 -13.36
C LEU A 30 -1.40 -29.99 -11.90
N GLU A 31 -1.24 -30.92 -10.94
CA GLU A 31 -1.39 -30.63 -9.51
C GLU A 31 -0.41 -29.54 -9.04
N ASP A 32 0.87 -29.68 -9.39
CA ASP A 32 1.90 -28.69 -9.04
C ASP A 32 1.60 -27.32 -9.70
N PHE A 33 1.16 -27.31 -10.96
CA PHE A 33 0.80 -26.06 -11.65
C PHE A 33 -0.41 -25.37 -11.01
N GLU A 34 -1.49 -26.11 -10.72
CA GLU A 34 -2.70 -25.56 -10.09
C GLU A 34 -2.40 -25.02 -8.68
N ARG A 35 -1.60 -25.75 -7.90
CA ARG A 35 -1.16 -25.29 -6.58
C ARG A 35 -0.31 -24.02 -6.70
N GLY A 36 0.64 -23.98 -7.64
CA GLY A 36 1.48 -22.81 -7.90
C GLY A 36 0.65 -21.57 -8.26
N GLN A 37 -0.38 -21.72 -9.11
CA GLN A 37 -1.29 -20.64 -9.46
C GLN A 37 -2.11 -20.14 -8.26
N ALA A 38 -2.55 -21.04 -7.39
CA ALA A 38 -3.26 -20.67 -6.17
C ALA A 38 -2.37 -19.87 -5.21
N LEU A 39 -1.13 -20.31 -4.98
CA LEU A 39 -0.14 -19.63 -4.15
C LEU A 39 0.23 -18.26 -4.72
N LEU A 40 0.47 -18.17 -6.04
CA LEU A 40 0.76 -16.90 -6.71
C LEU A 40 -0.39 -15.90 -6.51
N SER A 41 -1.63 -16.34 -6.66
CA SER A 41 -2.82 -15.50 -6.42
C SER A 41 -2.88 -15.01 -4.98
N TYR A 42 -2.56 -15.87 -4.02
CA TYR A 42 -2.50 -15.52 -2.60
C TYR A 42 -1.42 -14.45 -2.35
N CYS A 43 -0.18 -14.68 -2.78
CA CYS A 43 0.94 -13.75 -2.61
C CYS A 43 0.63 -12.36 -3.20
N GLN A 44 0.07 -12.30 -4.40
CA GLN A 44 -0.33 -11.05 -5.05
C GLN A 44 -1.39 -10.29 -4.24
N LYS A 45 -2.40 -11.00 -3.71
CA LYS A 45 -3.45 -10.39 -2.87
C LYS A 45 -2.86 -9.84 -1.57
N THR A 46 -1.96 -10.60 -0.94
CA THR A 46 -1.31 -10.20 0.30
C THR A 46 -0.45 -8.95 0.11
N LEU A 47 0.39 -8.92 -0.93
CA LEU A 47 1.20 -7.74 -1.27
C LEU A 47 0.34 -6.52 -1.62
N LYS A 48 -0.74 -6.70 -2.38
CA LYS A 48 -1.68 -5.62 -2.69
C LYS A 48 -2.33 -5.04 -1.44
N SER A 49 -2.70 -5.90 -0.50
CA SER A 49 -3.26 -5.49 0.80
C SER A 49 -2.25 -4.73 1.64
N ALA A 50 -1.02 -5.23 1.74
CA ALA A 50 0.08 -4.58 2.46
C ALA A 50 0.36 -3.18 1.89
N ARG A 51 0.47 -3.06 0.56
CA ARG A 51 0.68 -1.76 -0.10
C ARG A 51 -0.47 -0.78 0.15
N LYS A 52 -1.72 -1.25 0.11
CA LYS A 52 -2.88 -0.41 0.45
C LYS A 52 -2.79 0.12 1.88
N ARG A 53 -2.34 -0.70 2.83
CA ARG A 53 -2.15 -0.28 4.23
C ARG A 53 -1.05 0.77 4.36
N LEU A 54 0.08 0.60 3.68
CA LEU A 54 1.15 1.61 3.66
C LEU A 54 0.65 2.96 3.13
N ASN A 55 -0.01 2.96 1.97
CA ASN A 55 -0.56 4.19 1.39
C ASN A 55 -1.55 4.89 2.35
N MET A 56 -2.34 4.14 3.13
CA MET A 56 -3.26 4.71 4.13
C MET A 56 -2.52 5.34 5.32
N ILE A 57 -1.40 4.76 5.74
CA ILE A 57 -0.57 5.30 6.82
C ILE A 57 0.11 6.59 6.34
N GLU A 58 0.71 6.57 5.14
CA GLU A 58 1.33 7.76 4.53
C GLU A 58 0.33 8.93 4.39
N ALA A 59 -0.87 8.67 3.89
CA ALA A 59 -1.90 9.69 3.74
C ALA A 59 -2.39 10.25 5.10
N LYS A 60 -2.37 9.45 6.16
CA LYS A 60 -2.71 9.93 7.52
C LYS A 60 -1.62 10.82 8.08
N LEU A 61 -0.36 10.42 7.94
CA LEU A 61 0.78 11.22 8.38
C LEU A 61 0.82 12.59 7.69
N GLN A 62 0.63 12.62 6.36
CA GLN A 62 0.55 13.88 5.60
C GLN A 62 -0.62 14.77 6.04
N LYS A 63 -1.74 14.17 6.46
CA LYS A 63 -2.89 14.93 6.97
C LYS A 63 -2.58 15.54 8.35
N GLU A 64 -1.91 14.81 9.23
CA GLU A 64 -1.57 15.27 10.58
C GLU A 64 -0.56 16.43 10.56
N GLU A 65 0.42 16.42 9.64
CA GLU A 65 1.38 17.54 9.45
C GLU A 65 0.71 18.83 8.97
N ASN A 66 -0.45 18.75 8.32
CA ASN A 66 -1.15 19.89 7.74
C ASN A 66 -2.15 20.58 8.71
N TYR A 67 -2.30 20.06 9.94
CA TYR A 67 -3.19 20.60 10.97
C TYR A 67 -2.47 21.46 12.03
N GLU A 68 -1.13 21.61 11.96
CA GLU A 68 -0.36 22.46 12.89
C GLU A 68 -0.09 23.89 12.36
N ASP A 69 -0.58 24.25 11.15
CA ASP A 69 -0.32 25.55 10.49
C ASP A 69 -1.60 26.38 10.21
N SER A 70 -2.68 26.21 10.99
CA SER A 70 -3.93 26.97 10.77
C SER A 70 -4.65 27.35 12.06
N ASP A 71 -3.91 27.87 13.05
CA ASP A 71 -4.52 28.55 14.18
C ASP A 71 -3.71 29.79 14.61
N GLU A 72 -3.39 30.67 13.66
CA GLU A 72 -3.12 32.08 13.98
C GLU A 72 -3.54 33.00 12.83
N SER A 73 -4.81 33.39 12.85
CA SER A 73 -5.25 34.67 12.31
C SER A 73 -6.33 35.20 13.24
N SER A 74 -5.86 35.73 14.36
CA SER A 74 -6.65 36.57 15.24
C SER A 74 -7.30 37.70 14.44
N ASP A 75 -8.60 37.81 14.67
CA ASP A 75 -9.39 39.03 14.68
C ASP A 75 -8.56 40.33 14.73
N GLN A 76 -8.57 41.09 13.64
CA GLN A 76 -8.44 42.54 13.69
C GLN A 76 -9.56 43.16 12.88
N SER A 77 -10.73 43.19 13.52
CA SER A 77 -11.56 44.37 13.45
C SER A 77 -10.76 45.60 13.93
N SER A 78 -10.35 46.48 13.02
CA SER A 78 -10.16 47.89 13.35
C SER A 78 -10.79 48.79 12.30
N ASP A 79 -11.86 49.41 12.76
CA ASP A 79 -12.65 50.46 12.18
C ASP A 79 -11.82 51.72 11.81
N THR A 80 -12.39 52.55 10.94
CA THR A 80 -12.13 53.99 10.68
C THR A 80 -10.95 54.43 9.80
N LEU A 81 -11.32 54.81 8.56
CA LEU A 81 -11.09 56.10 7.88
C LEU A 81 -9.97 57.01 8.42
N ASP A 82 -9.02 57.38 7.55
CA ASP A 82 -8.59 58.76 7.22
C ASP A 82 -7.12 58.78 6.71
N ASP A 83 -6.91 59.03 5.42
CA ASP A 83 -5.86 59.91 4.85
C ASP A 83 -5.78 59.70 3.31
N ASP A 84 -6.64 60.41 2.58
CA ASP A 84 -6.54 60.57 1.14
C ASP A 84 -5.21 61.27 0.77
N VAL A 85 -4.36 60.50 0.09
CA VAL A 85 -3.47 60.88 -1.03
C VAL A 85 -2.98 62.33 -1.05
N ARG A 86 -1.72 62.52 -0.62
CA ARG A 86 -0.95 63.74 -0.88
C ARG A 86 -0.79 63.99 -2.37
N LEU A 87 -1.25 65.18 -2.75
CA LEU A 87 -0.99 65.97 -3.95
C LEU A 87 0.45 65.82 -4.48
N PHE A 88 0.59 65.25 -5.69
CA PHE A 88 1.60 65.61 -6.68
C PHE A 88 0.99 65.53 -8.07
#